data_AF-A0A935IQT0-F1
#
_entry.id   AF-A0A935IQT0-F1
#
_cell.length_a   1.000
_cell.length_b   1.000
_cell.length_c   1.000
_cell.angle_alpha   90.00
_cell.angle_beta   90.00
_cell.angle_gamma   90.00
#
_symmetry.space_group_name_H-M   'P 1'
#
loop_
_entity.id
_entity.type
_entity.pdbx_description
1 polymer ?
#
loop_
_entity_poly.entity_id
_entity_poly.type
_entity_poly.pdbx_seq_one_letter_code
_entity_poly.pdbx_strand_id
1 'polypeptide(L)'
;MRPKVISIICIIGFILVLISFPQVFSPGIKKIGMFTPAIYGAIIAFQFISFVGLWHFKQWGALGFAIVFFCKIYFNILINETGVMFYIYIGISLFSLIYILKYFRQMSPNF
;
A
#
# COMPACT_ATOMS: atom_id res chain seq x y z
N MET A 1 13.03 -20.51 -4.30
CA MET A 1 13.70 -19.76 -3.21
C MET A 1 13.05 -18.39 -3.11
N ARG A 2 12.63 -17.95 -1.91
CA ARG A 2 12.03 -16.62 -1.73
C ARG A 2 13.12 -15.55 -1.83
N PRO A 3 12.96 -14.49 -2.65
CA PRO A 3 13.93 -13.41 -2.73
C PRO A 3 13.97 -12.64 -1.40
N LYS A 4 15.13 -12.59 -0.72
CA LYS A 4 15.30 -11.85 0.55
C LYS A 4 14.89 -10.38 0.43
N VAL A 5 15.08 -9.80 -0.76
CA VAL A 5 14.72 -8.41 -1.10
C VAL A 5 13.22 -8.14 -0.89
N ILE A 6 12.35 -9.08 -1.28
CA ILE A 6 10.90 -8.89 -1.17
C ILE A 6 10.45 -9.01 0.28
N SER A 7 11.04 -9.91 1.05
CA SER A 7 10.78 -9.98 2.50
C SER A 7 11.15 -8.68 3.19
N ILE A 8 12.30 -8.07 2.88
CA ILE A 8 12.71 -6.78 3.44
C ILE A 8 11.69 -5.67 3.08
N ILE A 9 11.28 -5.61 1.82
CA ILE A 9 10.26 -4.65 1.34
C ILE A 9 8.93 -4.84 2.10
N CYS A 10 8.49 -6.09 2.30
CA CYS A 10 7.26 -6.35 3.05
C CYS A 10 7.38 -5.97 4.53
N ILE A 11 8.52 -6.23 5.19
CA ILE A 11 8.73 -5.82 6.60
C ILE A 11 8.62 -4.29 6.72
N ILE A 12 9.32 -3.56 5.85
CA ILE A 12 9.27 -2.08 5.82
C ILE A 12 7.83 -1.62 5.53
N GLY A 13 7.17 -2.27 4.57
CA GLY A 13 5.77 -2.00 4.22
C GLY A 13 4.81 -2.18 5.40
N PHE A 14 4.96 -3.26 6.18
CA PHE A 14 4.16 -3.51 7.37
C PHE A 14 4.35 -2.43 8.44
N ILE A 15 5.60 -2.02 8.69
CA ILE A 15 5.90 -0.95 9.65
C ILE A 15 5.24 0.36 9.19
N LEU A 16 5.35 0.70 7.91
CA LEU A 16 4.73 1.92 7.36
C LEU A 16 3.20 1.89 7.47
N VAL A 17 2.58 0.74 7.21
CA VAL A 17 1.12 0.56 7.36
C VAL A 17 0.67 0.75 8.82
N LEU A 18 1.42 0.20 9.78
CA LEU A 18 1.17 0.38 11.21
C LEU A 18 1.27 1.84 11.63
N ILE A 19 2.25 2.59 11.11
CA ILE A 19 2.40 4.03 11.38
C ILE A 19 1.27 4.84 10.73
N SER A 20 0.79 4.43 9.56
CA SER A 20 -0.33 5.10 8.87
C SER A 20 -1.69 4.80 9.51
N PHE A 21 -1.84 3.71 10.25
CA PHE A 21 -3.13 3.31 10.83
C PHE A 21 -3.74 4.36 11.79
N PRO A 22 -2.98 4.96 12.75
CA PRO A 22 -3.48 6.07 13.55
C PRO A 22 -3.94 7.29 12.75
N GLN A 23 -3.37 7.53 11.56
CA GLN A 23 -3.73 8.67 10.73
C GLN A 23 -5.19 8.62 10.26
N VAL A 24 -5.78 7.42 10.16
CA VAL A 24 -7.20 7.20 9.88
C VAL A 24 -8.10 7.95 10.87
N PHE A 25 -7.69 8.04 12.12
CA PHE A 25 -8.47 8.70 13.18
C PHE A 25 -8.16 10.20 13.31
N SER A 26 -7.24 10.72 12.51
CA SER A 26 -6.80 12.12 12.60
C SER A 26 -7.95 13.09 12.27
N PRO A 27 -7.96 14.28 12.90
CA PRO A 27 -8.97 15.29 12.65
C PRO A 27 -8.92 15.84 11.22
N GLY A 28 -7.77 15.74 10.52
CA GLY A 28 -7.66 16.13 9.11
C GLY A 28 -8.57 15.30 8.22
N ILE A 29 -8.55 13.97 8.38
CA ILE A 29 -9.39 13.05 7.60
C ILE A 29 -10.88 13.16 7.99
N LYS A 30 -11.17 13.38 9.27
CA LYS A 30 -12.55 13.55 9.76
C LYS A 30 -13.24 14.83 9.28
N LYS A 31 -12.49 15.88 8.97
CA LYS A 31 -13.04 17.18 8.53
C LYS A 31 -13.58 17.16 7.10
N ILE A 32 -13.14 16.20 6.27
CA ILE A 32 -13.48 16.14 4.84
C ILE A 32 -14.84 15.46 4.62
N GLY A 33 -15.20 14.50 5.47
CA GLY A 33 -16.48 13.79 5.39
C GLY A 33 -16.59 12.67 6.40
N MET A 34 -17.82 12.33 6.79
CA MET A 34 -18.10 11.30 7.80
C MET A 34 -17.64 9.89 7.38
N PHE A 35 -17.65 9.61 6.06
CA PHE A 35 -17.25 8.31 5.49
C PHE A 35 -15.77 8.24 5.08
N THR A 36 -15.07 9.38 5.01
CA THR A 36 -13.69 9.48 4.56
C THR A 36 -12.71 8.63 5.39
N PRO A 37 -12.81 8.60 6.74
CA PRO A 37 -11.97 7.72 7.57
C PRO A 37 -12.20 6.23 7.27
N ALA A 38 -13.45 5.83 7.04
CA ALA A 38 -13.78 4.43 6.77
C ALA A 38 -13.17 3.94 5.44
N ILE A 39 -13.24 4.78 4.40
CA ILE A 39 -12.63 4.48 3.10
C ILE A 39 -11.10 4.43 3.22
N TYR A 40 -10.49 5.39 3.90
CA TYR A 40 -9.04 5.40 4.11
C TYR A 40 -8.55 4.18 4.91
N GLY A 41 -9.29 3.81 5.96
CA GLY A 41 -9.04 2.60 6.75
C GLY A 41 -9.15 1.33 5.91
N ALA A 42 -10.15 1.23 5.02
CA ALA A 42 -10.27 0.12 4.10
C ALA A 42 -9.08 0.03 3.13
N ILE A 43 -8.63 1.16 2.57
CA ILE A 43 -7.43 1.20 1.69
C ILE A 43 -6.20 0.69 2.44
N ILE A 44 -5.99 1.11 3.68
CA ILE A 44 -4.86 0.66 4.52
C ILE A 44 -4.99 -0.85 4.85
N ALA A 45 -6.19 -1.35 5.13
CA ALA A 45 -6.42 -2.77 5.37
C ALA A 45 -6.14 -3.62 4.12
N PHE A 46 -6.59 -3.19 2.95
CA PHE A 46 -6.25 -3.84 1.68
C PHE A 46 -4.74 -3.76 1.37
N GLN A 47 -4.09 -2.64 1.75
CA GLN A 47 -2.64 -2.51 1.66
C GLN A 47 -1.92 -3.58 2.49
N PHE A 48 -2.36 -3.78 3.73
CA PHE A 48 -1.84 -4.82 4.62
C PHE A 48 -2.02 -6.23 4.04
N ILE A 49 -3.23 -6.57 3.58
CA ILE A 49 -3.54 -7.87 2.97
C ILE A 49 -2.65 -8.12 1.74
N SER A 50 -2.40 -7.08 0.94
CA SER A 50 -1.52 -7.17 -0.22
C SER A 50 -0.07 -7.51 0.17
N PHE A 51 0.45 -6.88 1.24
CA PHE A 51 1.78 -7.21 1.78
C PHE A 51 1.86 -8.64 2.33
N VAL A 52 0.79 -9.16 2.95
CA VAL A 52 0.71 -10.58 3.34
C VAL A 52 0.77 -11.50 2.12
N GLY A 53 0.01 -11.19 1.06
CA GLY A 53 0.07 -11.95 -0.20
C GLY A 53 1.46 -11.94 -0.85
N LEU A 54 2.13 -10.78 -0.82
CA LEU A 54 3.52 -10.61 -1.28
C LEU A 54 4.53 -11.38 -0.43
N TRP A 55 4.33 -11.46 0.89
CA TRP A 55 5.17 -12.25 1.79
C TRP A 55 5.16 -13.74 1.45
N HIS A 56 3.98 -14.26 1.11
CA HIS A 56 3.80 -15.62 0.64
C HIS A 56 4.19 -15.81 -0.83
N PHE A 57 4.71 -14.74 -1.49
CA PHE A 57 5.18 -14.74 -2.87
C PHE A 57 4.09 -15.18 -3.87
N LYS A 58 2.84 -14.78 -3.60
CA LYS A 58 1.67 -15.02 -4.46
C LYS A 58 1.44 -13.87 -5.44
N GLN A 59 1.09 -14.18 -6.69
CA GLN A 59 0.78 -13.18 -7.71
C GLN A 59 -0.39 -12.26 -7.33
N TRP A 60 -1.43 -12.78 -6.65
CA TRP A 60 -2.56 -11.96 -6.20
C TRP A 60 -2.16 -10.87 -5.21
N GLY A 61 -1.13 -11.09 -4.38
CA GLY A 61 -0.62 -10.06 -3.48
C GLY A 61 0.05 -8.90 -4.22
N ALA A 62 0.76 -9.20 -5.31
CA ALA A 62 1.37 -8.18 -6.17
C ALA A 62 0.31 -7.38 -6.94
N LEU A 63 -0.75 -8.04 -7.45
CA LEU A 63 -1.88 -7.37 -8.09
C LEU A 63 -2.65 -6.49 -7.09
N GLY A 64 -2.93 -7.01 -5.89
CA GLY A 64 -3.56 -6.25 -4.81
C GLY A 64 -2.75 -5.01 -4.45
N PHE A 65 -1.42 -5.14 -4.34
CA PHE A 65 -0.54 -4.02 -4.06
C PHE A 65 -0.62 -2.92 -5.14
N ALA A 66 -0.64 -3.30 -6.42
CA ALA A 66 -0.80 -2.36 -7.52
C ALA A 66 -2.16 -1.65 -7.47
N ILE A 67 -3.26 -2.38 -7.23
CA ILE A 67 -4.60 -1.81 -7.13
C ILE A 67 -4.66 -0.79 -5.98
N VAL A 68 -4.19 -1.18 -4.79
CA VAL A 68 -4.16 -0.31 -3.60
C VAL A 68 -3.33 0.94 -3.85
N PHE A 69 -2.19 0.82 -4.55
CA PHE A 69 -1.36 1.96 -4.91
C PHE A 69 -2.15 3.00 -5.71
N PHE A 70 -2.88 2.59 -6.75
CA PHE A 70 -3.71 3.49 -7.53
C PHE A 70 -4.89 4.05 -6.71
N CYS A 71 -5.58 3.21 -5.93
CA CYS A 71 -6.66 3.65 -5.06
C CYS A 71 -6.20 4.71 -4.05
N LYS A 72 -5.01 4.52 -3.45
CA LYS A 72 -4.44 5.46 -2.48
C LYS A 72 -4.05 6.79 -3.14
N ILE A 73 -3.50 6.77 -4.35
CA ILE A 73 -3.22 8.00 -5.11
C ILE A 73 -4.52 8.74 -5.42
N TYR A 74 -5.51 8.03 -5.97
CA TYR A 74 -6.80 8.63 -6.31
C TYR A 74 -7.48 9.25 -5.09
N PHE A 75 -7.46 8.55 -3.95
CA PHE A 75 -8.03 9.03 -2.70
C PHE A 75 -7.34 10.29 -2.17
N ASN A 76 -6.01 10.36 -2.20
CA ASN A 76 -5.28 11.56 -1.77
C ASN A 76 -5.52 12.76 -2.71
N ILE A 77 -5.66 12.52 -4.02
CA ILE A 77 -6.03 13.57 -4.98
C ILE A 77 -7.45 14.09 -4.68
N LEU A 78 -8.41 13.20 -4.42
CA LEU A 78 -9.79 13.58 -4.08
C LEU A 78 -9.86 14.47 -2.83
N ILE A 79 -8.97 14.21 -1.88
CA ILE A 79 -8.87 14.93 -0.61
C ILE A 79 -8.04 16.22 -0.72
N ASN A 80 -7.34 16.44 -1.84
CA ASN A 80 -6.38 17.54 -2.01
C ASN A 80 -5.29 17.60 -0.93
N GLU A 81 -4.99 16.51 -0.22
CA GLU A 81 -3.82 16.43 0.66
C GLU A 81 -2.56 16.07 -0.16
N THR A 82 -2.02 17.08 -0.84
CA THR A 82 -0.80 16.98 -1.66
C THR A 82 0.43 17.52 -0.92
N GLY A 83 0.61 17.10 0.34
CA GLY A 83 1.77 17.49 1.14
C GLY A 83 3.09 16.88 0.66
N VAL A 84 4.23 17.38 1.17
CA VAL A 84 5.58 16.85 0.84
C VAL A 84 5.69 15.34 1.15
N MET A 85 5.08 14.89 2.25
CA MET A 85 5.06 13.49 2.63
C MET A 85 4.33 12.61 1.59
N PHE A 86 3.28 13.13 0.94
CA PHE A 86 2.56 12.40 -0.11
C PHE A 86 3.46 12.05 -1.29
N TYR A 87 4.27 13.01 -1.75
CA TYR A 87 5.23 12.78 -2.85
C TYR A 87 6.32 11.76 -2.47
N ILE A 88 6.83 11.81 -1.23
CA ILE A 88 7.80 10.83 -0.73
C ILE A 88 7.18 9.42 -0.69
N TYR A 89 5.95 9.28 -0.18
CA TYR A 89 5.24 8.00 -0.14
C TYR A 89 4.95 7.44 -1.54
N ILE A 90 4.60 8.29 -2.52
CA ILE A 90 4.46 7.88 -3.92
C ILE A 90 5.79 7.36 -4.46
N GLY A 91 6.89 8.07 -4.23
CA GLY A 91 8.22 7.64 -4.69
C GLY A 91 8.63 6.27 -4.16
N ILE A 92 8.47 6.06 -2.84
CA ILE A 92 8.77 4.77 -2.20
C ILE A 92 7.86 3.66 -2.75
N SER A 93 6.57 3.95 -2.89
CA SER A 93 5.60 2.97 -3.38
C SER A 93 5.84 2.61 -4.85
N LEU A 94 6.18 3.57 -5.71
CA LEU A 94 6.58 3.32 -7.11
C LEU A 94 7.84 2.47 -7.19
N PHE A 95 8.87 2.79 -6.40
CA PHE A 95 10.09 1.99 -6.33
C PHE A 95 9.78 0.54 -5.94
N SER A 96 8.97 0.35 -4.90
CA SER A 96 8.55 -0.98 -4.47
C SER A 96 7.73 -1.72 -5.53
N LEU A 97 6.86 -1.02 -6.27
CA LEU A 97 6.05 -1.59 -7.34
C LEU A 97 6.91 -2.05 -8.53
N ILE A 98 7.92 -1.27 -8.93
CA ILE A 98 8.87 -1.65 -9.98
C ILE A 98 9.64 -2.92 -9.60
N TYR A 99 10.11 -3.00 -8.35
CA TYR A 99 10.78 -4.20 -7.85
C TYR A 99 9.84 -5.41 -7.82
N ILE A 100 8.60 -5.24 -7.36
CA ILE A 100 7.59 -6.30 -7.33
C ILE A 100 7.28 -6.79 -8.75
N LEU A 101 7.08 -5.89 -9.71
CA LEU A 101 6.85 -6.23 -11.12
C LEU A 101 8.02 -7.01 -11.74
N LYS A 102 9.27 -6.65 -11.39
CA LYS A 102 10.45 -7.38 -11.87
C LYS A 102 10.45 -8.84 -11.41
N TYR A 103 9.96 -9.12 -10.21
CA TYR A 103 9.84 -10.48 -9.66
C TYR A 103 8.47 -11.14 -9.93
N PHE A 104 7.53 -10.44 -10.57
CA PHE A 104 6.17 -10.92 -10.82
C PHE A 104 6.15 -12.22 -11.63
N ARG A 105 6.99 -12.32 -12.67
CA ARG A 105 7.07 -13.52 -13.53
C ARG A 105 7.58 -14.77 -12.81
N GLN A 106 8.22 -14.62 -11.65
CA GLN A 106 8.74 -15.72 -10.84
C GLN A 106 7.76 -16.15 -9.74
N MET A 107 6.72 -15.36 -9.46
CA MET A 107 5.71 -15.68 -8.45
C MET A 107 4.78 -16.78 -8.95
N SER A 108 4.34 -17.65 -8.04
CA SER A 108 3.43 -18.74 -8.41
C SER A 108 2.04 -18.19 -8.75
N PRO A 109 1.42 -18.64 -9.85
CA PRO A 109 0.09 -18.21 -10.29
C PRO A 109 -1.06 -18.86 -9.49
N ASN A 110 -0.80 -19.40 -8.30
CA ASN A 110 -1.81 -20.16 -7.58
C ASN A 110 -2.84 -19.19 -6.98
N PHE A 111 -4.00 -19.15 -7.63
CA PHE A 111 -5.31 -18.86 -7.03
C PHE A 111 -5.45 -19.64 -5.71
#